data_AF-X1VCI7-F1
#
_entry.id   AF-X1VCI7-F1
#
_cell.length_a   1.000
_cell.length_b   1.000
_cell.length_c   1.000
_cell.angle_alpha   90.00
_cell.angle_beta   90.00
_cell.angle_gamma   90.00
#
_symmetry.space_group_name_H-M   'P 1'
#
loop_
_entity.id
_entity.type
_entity.pdbx_description
1 polymer ?
#
loop_
_entity_poly.entity_id
_entity_poly.type
_entity_poly.pdbx_seq_one_letter_code
_entity_poly.pdbx_strand_id
1 'polypeptide(L)'
;LLFGDAAVETGKYIQAFPEYGPERMGAPVFAFNRISDEPILQHCGIKRPQIVVVLDPTLMQTVDVTEGLPEDGVVLVNTQK
;
A
#
# COMPACT_ATOMS: atom_id res chain seq x y z
N LEU A 1 1.68 -11.64 3.87
CA LEU A 1 0.71 -10.57 4.16
C LEU A 1 0.81 -10.16 5.65
N LEU A 2 2.04 -10.04 6.17
CA LEU A 2 2.29 -10.00 7.62
C LEU A 2 1.56 -8.87 8.35
N PHE A 3 1.50 -7.68 7.73
CA PHE A 3 0.76 -6.55 8.30
C PHE A 3 -0.75 -6.83 8.40
N GLY A 4 -1.34 -7.41 7.35
CA GLY A 4 -2.74 -7.79 7.36
C GLY A 4 -3.04 -8.79 8.46
N ASP A 5 -2.20 -9.82 8.59
CA ASP A 5 -2.34 -10.86 9.63
C ASP A 5 -2.26 -10.26 11.04
N ALA A 6 -1.30 -9.35 11.29
CA ALA A 6 -1.20 -8.65 12.58
C ALA A 6 -2.40 -7.70 12.84
N ALA A 7 -2.92 -7.05 11.80
CA ALA A 7 -4.03 -6.13 11.92
C ALA A 7 -5.37 -6.84 12.20
N VAL A 8 -5.51 -8.13 11.84
CA VAL A 8 -6.73 -8.91 12.14
C VAL A 8 -6.99 -9.00 13.64
N GLU A 9 -5.95 -9.02 14.48
CA GLU A 9 -6.08 -9.05 15.94
C GLU A 9 -6.74 -7.80 16.53
N THR A 10 -6.84 -6.71 15.76
CA THR A 10 -7.50 -5.46 16.18
C THR A 10 -9.03 -5.52 16.14
N GLY A 11 -9.62 -6.61 15.63
CA GLY A 11 -11.08 -6.75 15.47
C GLY A 11 -11.67 -5.98 14.29
N LYS A 12 -10.81 -5.38 13.45
CA LYS A 12 -11.21 -4.65 12.22
C LYS A 12 -11.33 -5.59 11.02
N TYR A 13 -12.04 -5.13 9.98
CA TYR A 13 -12.11 -5.79 8.69
C TYR A 13 -10.86 -5.46 7.88
N ILE A 14 -10.11 -6.50 7.48
CA ILE A 14 -8.84 -6.36 6.77
C ILE A 14 -8.92 -7.00 5.39
N GLN A 15 -8.36 -6.33 4.40
CA GLN A 15 -8.11 -6.89 3.07
C GLN A 15 -6.66 -6.58 2.68
N ALA A 16 -5.85 -7.61 2.47
CA ALA A 16 -4.46 -7.47 2.06
C ALA A 16 -4.23 -8.28 0.78
N PHE A 17 -3.72 -7.64 -0.26
CA PHE A 17 -3.51 -8.29 -1.55
C PHE A 17 -2.40 -7.59 -2.34
N PRO A 18 -1.60 -8.35 -3.09
CA PRO A 18 -0.70 -7.76 -4.06
C PRO A 18 -1.45 -7.34 -5.33
N GLU A 19 -0.89 -6.39 -6.06
CA GLU A 19 -1.27 -6.10 -7.44
C GLU A 19 -0.11 -6.50 -8.36
N TYR A 20 -0.40 -7.46 -9.25
CA TYR A 20 0.54 -7.95 -10.25
C TYR A 20 -0.11 -7.82 -11.62
N GLY A 21 0.56 -7.15 -12.53
CA GLY A 21 0.37 -7.25 -13.97
C GLY A 21 1.44 -8.17 -14.61
N PRO A 22 1.72 -8.02 -15.91
CA PRO A 22 2.73 -8.80 -16.62
C PRO A 22 4.15 -8.28 -16.36
N GLU A 23 4.44 -7.84 -15.13
CA GLU A 23 5.71 -7.20 -14.79
C GLU A 23 6.89 -8.17 -14.95
N ARG A 24 7.98 -7.66 -15.52
CA ARG A 24 9.27 -8.36 -15.56
C ARG A 24 10.03 -8.12 -14.26
N MET A 25 11.04 -8.95 -14.01
CA MET A 25 11.96 -8.75 -12.89
C MET A 25 12.51 -7.32 -12.87
N GLY A 26 12.38 -6.63 -11.75
CA GLY A 26 12.86 -5.25 -11.55
C GLY A 26 11.85 -4.14 -11.86
N ALA A 27 10.65 -4.46 -12.37
CA ALA A 27 9.58 -3.47 -12.45
C ALA A 27 8.99 -3.17 -11.06
N PRO A 28 8.44 -1.95 -10.83
CA PRO A 28 7.73 -1.61 -9.62
C PRO A 28 6.60 -2.62 -9.33
N VAL A 29 6.48 -3.04 -8.07
CA VAL A 29 5.43 -3.94 -7.61
C VAL A 29 4.63 -3.23 -6.53
N PHE A 30 3.31 -3.35 -6.60
CA PHE A 30 2.40 -2.74 -5.63
C PHE A 30 1.76 -3.82 -4.77
N ALA A 31 1.54 -3.49 -3.49
CA ALA A 31 0.75 -4.29 -2.59
C ALA A 31 -0.10 -3.37 -1.71
N PHE A 32 -1.32 -3.80 -1.45
CA PHE A 32 -2.34 -2.99 -0.81
C PHE A 32 -2.82 -3.64 0.48
N ASN A 33 -3.10 -2.78 1.47
CA ASN A 33 -3.80 -3.15 2.69
C ASN A 33 -4.96 -2.17 2.88
N ARG A 34 -6.17 -2.68 3.11
CA ARG A 34 -7.34 -1.91 3.51
C ARG A 34 -7.76 -2.38 4.90
N ILE A 35 -7.98 -1.41 5.78
CA ILE A 35 -8.43 -1.61 7.16
C ILE A 35 -9.70 -0.79 7.32
N SER A 36 -10.75 -1.39 7.89
CA SER A 36 -12.05 -0.73 8.08
C SER A 36 -12.73 -1.22 9.35
N ASP A 37 -13.51 -0.35 9.99
CA ASP A 37 -14.40 -0.74 11.09
C ASP A 37 -15.71 -1.40 10.59
N GLU A 38 -15.97 -1.32 9.28
CA GLU A 38 -17.11 -1.95 8.60
C GLU A 38 -16.65 -2.96 7.53
N PRO A 39 -17.50 -3.94 7.14
CA PRO A 39 -17.17 -4.92 6.11
C PRO A 39 -16.69 -4.29 4.79
N ILE A 40 -15.57 -4.81 4.26
CA ILE A 40 -14.99 -4.34 3.00
C ILE A 40 -15.62 -5.11 1.83
N LEU A 41 -16.35 -4.39 0.97
CA LEU A 41 -17.00 -4.97 -0.23
C LEU A 41 -16.25 -4.66 -1.54
N GLN A 42 -15.23 -3.80 -1.50
CA GLN A 42 -14.51 -3.34 -2.69
C GLN A 42 -13.32 -4.25 -3.01
N HIS A 43 -13.31 -4.87 -4.18
CA HIS A 43 -12.21 -5.72 -4.64
C HIS A 43 -11.44 -5.04 -5.80
N CYS A 44 -10.73 -3.96 -5.47
CA CYS A 44 -9.93 -3.19 -6.41
C CYS A 44 -8.75 -2.49 -5.72
N GLY A 45 -7.76 -2.07 -6.50
CA GLY A 45 -6.61 -1.31 -6.04
C GLY A 45 -6.97 -0.01 -5.32
N ILE A 46 -6.04 0.49 -4.50
CA ILE A 46 -6.24 1.69 -3.68
C ILE A 46 -5.86 2.93 -4.50
N LYS A 47 -6.84 3.80 -4.78
CA LYS A 47 -6.63 5.07 -5.51
C LYS A 47 -6.43 6.29 -4.62
N ARG A 48 -6.74 6.18 -3.33
CA ARG A 48 -6.64 7.26 -2.33
C ARG A 48 -6.11 6.68 -1.03
N PRO A 49 -4.79 6.47 -0.92
CA PRO A 49 -4.18 5.95 0.30
C PRO A 49 -4.14 7.04 1.38
N GLN A 50 -4.19 6.65 2.65
CA GLN A 50 -3.80 7.53 3.78
C GLN A 50 -2.31 7.37 4.12
N ILE A 51 -1.74 6.21 3.80
CA ILE A 51 -0.35 5.85 4.08
C ILE A 51 0.25 5.18 2.85
N VAL A 52 1.42 5.65 2.43
CA VAL A 52 2.25 5.01 1.39
C VAL A 52 3.56 4.56 2.03
N VAL A 53 3.93 3.30 1.80
CA VAL A 53 5.19 2.72 2.27
C VAL A 53 6.08 2.42 1.08
N VAL A 54 7.21 3.12 0.98
CA VAL A 54 8.21 2.97 -0.08
C VAL A 54 9.38 2.15 0.45
N LEU A 55 9.49 0.90 0.00
CA LEU A 55 10.53 -0.03 0.45
C LEU A 55 11.88 0.20 -0.21
N ASP A 56 11.88 0.76 -1.42
CA ASP A 56 13.07 1.11 -2.20
C ASP A 56 12.95 2.57 -2.68
N PRO A 57 13.88 3.46 -2.30
CA PRO A 57 13.79 4.88 -2.64
C PRO A 57 13.94 5.16 -4.14
N THR A 58 14.50 4.24 -4.92
CA THR A 58 14.60 4.39 -6.39
C THR A 58 13.23 4.40 -7.07
N LEU A 59 12.19 3.87 -6.43
CA LEU A 59 10.82 3.91 -6.92
C LEU A 59 10.29 5.35 -7.06
N MET A 60 10.74 6.27 -6.21
CA MET A 60 10.34 7.69 -6.28
C MET A 60 10.81 8.40 -7.56
N GLN A 61 11.76 7.81 -8.28
CA GLN A 61 12.25 8.34 -9.56
C GLN A 61 11.49 7.76 -10.77
N THR A 62 10.71 6.70 -10.57
CA THR A 62 10.07 5.94 -11.66
C THR A 62 8.55 5.99 -11.63
N VAL A 63 7.94 6.16 -10.45
CA VAL A 63 6.49 6.26 -10.28
C VAL A 63 6.13 7.39 -9.32
N ASP A 64 4.95 8.00 -9.51
CA ASP A 64 4.41 8.96 -8.55
C ASP A 64 3.89 8.22 -7.31
N VAL A 65 4.73 8.13 -6.28
CA VAL A 65 4.38 7.47 -5.02
C VAL A 65 3.38 8.28 -4.18
N THR A 66 3.08 9.53 -4.56
CA THR A 66 2.17 10.42 -3.84
C THR A 66 0.78 10.51 -4.48
N GLU A 67 0.55 9.78 -5.58
CA GLU A 67 -0.72 9.82 -6.29
C GLU A 67 -1.90 9.48 -5.37
N GLY A 68 -2.87 10.41 -5.30
CA GLY A 68 -4.09 10.24 -4.50
C GLY A 68 -3.90 10.37 -2.98
N LEU A 69 -2.68 10.64 -2.49
CA LEU A 69 -2.40 10.90 -1.09
C LEU A 69 -2.96 12.29 -0.69
N PRO A 70 -3.69 12.42 0.43
CA PRO A 70 -4.13 13.71 0.94
C PRO A 70 -2.98 14.50 1.59
N GLU A 71 -3.18 15.79 1.86
CA GLU A 71 -2.17 16.66 2.50
C GLU A 71 -1.77 16.17 3.92
N ASP A 72 -2.69 15.51 4.62
CA ASP A 72 -2.47 14.89 5.94
C ASP A 72 -2.03 13.42 5.85
N GLY A 73 -1.72 12.94 4.65
CA GLY A 73 -1.24 11.60 4.40
C GLY A 73 0.21 11.40 4.87
N VAL A 74 0.58 10.13 5.07
CA VAL A 74 1.92 9.75 5.54
C VAL A 74 2.66 8.99 4.45
N VAL A 75 3.90 9.40 4.17
CA VAL A 75 4.83 8.63 3.35
C VAL A 75 5.95 8.10 4.24
N LEU A 76 6.07 6.78 4.35
CA LEU A 76 7.15 6.10 5.05
C LEU A 76 8.14 5.54 4.03
N VAL A 77 9.35 6.10 4.01
CA VAL A 77 10.40 5.69 3.06
C VAL A 77 11.51 4.95 3.78
N ASN A 78 11.84 3.77 3.30
CA ASN A 78 13.04 3.05 3.69
C ASN A 78 14.25 3.59 2.91
N THR A 79 14.97 4.54 3.51
CA THR A 79 16.16 5.15 2.89
C THR A 79 17.31 5.25 3.88
N GLN A 80 18.52 5.37 3.35
CA GLN A 80 19.65 5.83 4.15
C GLN A 80 19.49 7.33 4.44
N LYS A 81 20.08 7.74 5.56
CA LYS A 81 20.01 9.10 6.09
C LYS A 81 20.89 10.06 5.31
#